data_AF-U9SJY6-F1
#
_entry.id   AF-U9SJY6-F1
#
_cell.length_a   1.000
_cell.length_b   1.000
_cell.length_c   1.000
_cell.angle_alpha   90.00
_cell.angle_beta   90.00
_cell.angle_gamma   90.00
#
_symmetry.space_group_name_H-M   'P 1'
#
loop_
_entity.id
_entity.type
_entity.pdbx_description
1 polymer ?
#
loop_
_entity_poly.entity_id
_entity_poly.type
_entity_poly.pdbx_seq_one_letter_code
_entity_poly.pdbx_strand_id
1 'polypeptide(L)'
;MPKTKFRPCIDLHNGQVKQIVGGSLNESNPSGLKTNFVSSEKPSYYANLYKQYNLTGAHVIKLGHGNDEAAKECLAAWPGGLQIGGGITLENAEEWLNASAEKIIVTSYLFPDAKFSLSRLQDLSAKIGKEKIVVDISCRKKNNKWIIAMNKWQTLTDMEVNEESLELLSNYCSEFLIHAADVEGLCQGIDSELVECM
;
A
#
# COMPACT_ATOMS: atom_id res chain seq x y z
N MET A 1 -22.23 16.96 0.46
CA MET A 1 -20.92 17.14 1.12
C MET A 1 -20.14 15.85 0.96
N PRO A 2 -18.84 15.89 0.63
CA PRO A 2 -17.99 14.71 0.73
C PRO A 2 -18.05 14.18 2.17
N LYS A 3 -18.29 12.88 2.31
CA LYS A 3 -18.24 12.18 3.61
C LYS A 3 -16.89 11.51 3.74
N THR A 4 -16.29 11.57 4.92
CA THR A 4 -15.12 10.75 5.27
C THR A 4 -15.45 9.28 5.04
N LYS A 5 -14.57 8.57 4.34
CA LYS A 5 -14.69 7.13 4.11
C LYS A 5 -13.75 6.40 5.04
N PHE A 6 -14.26 5.40 5.74
CA PHE A 6 -13.43 4.46 6.48
C PHE A 6 -12.89 3.39 5.53
N ARG A 7 -11.57 3.22 5.49
CA ARG A 7 -10.88 2.28 4.59
C ARG A 7 -9.96 1.37 5.41
N PRO A 8 -10.37 0.14 5.69
CA PRO A 8 -9.57 -0.76 6.52
C PRO A 8 -8.47 -1.47 5.70
N CYS A 9 -7.40 -1.87 6.40
CA CYS A 9 -6.28 -2.64 5.85
C CYS A 9 -6.28 -4.08 6.38
N ILE A 10 -5.81 -5.03 5.57
CA ILE A 10 -5.39 -6.37 5.99
C ILE A 10 -3.89 -6.50 5.67
N ASP A 11 -3.06 -6.35 6.68
CA ASP A 11 -1.62 -6.55 6.57
C ASP A 11 -1.27 -8.04 6.71
N LEU A 12 -0.64 -8.59 5.68
CA LEU A 12 -0.24 -9.99 5.63
C LEU A 12 1.28 -10.11 5.81
N HIS A 13 1.72 -10.90 6.79
CA HIS A 13 3.13 -11.23 6.96
C HIS A 13 3.29 -12.72 7.32
N ASN A 14 3.96 -13.45 6.41
CA ASN A 14 4.05 -14.92 6.41
C ASN A 14 2.67 -15.60 6.37
N GLY A 15 1.78 -15.11 5.51
CA GLY A 15 0.45 -15.69 5.29
C GLY A 15 -0.57 -15.45 6.40
N GLN A 16 -0.21 -14.66 7.42
CA GLN A 16 -1.07 -14.37 8.57
C GLN A 16 -1.34 -12.87 8.69
N VAL A 17 -2.55 -12.53 9.13
CA VAL A 17 -2.95 -11.15 9.41
C VAL A 17 -2.24 -10.65 10.67
N LYS A 18 -1.46 -9.57 10.55
CA LYS A 18 -0.66 -9.00 11.64
C LYS A 18 -0.67 -7.49 11.59
N GLN A 19 -0.80 -6.85 12.75
CA GLN A 19 -0.47 -5.43 12.88
C GLN A 19 0.93 -5.32 13.46
N ILE A 20 1.83 -4.75 12.66
CA ILE A 20 3.25 -4.57 13.01
C ILE A 20 3.57 -3.13 13.37
N VAL A 21 4.68 -2.91 14.05
CA VAL A 21 5.30 -1.58 14.15
C VAL A 21 6.20 -1.42 12.93
N GLY A 22 5.83 -0.53 12.00
CA GLY A 22 6.43 -0.45 10.65
C GLY A 22 7.96 -0.41 10.67
N GLY A 23 8.55 0.46 11.51
CA GLY A 23 10.00 0.61 11.65
C GLY A 23 10.76 -0.61 12.22
N SER A 24 10.07 -1.65 12.69
CA SER A 24 10.70 -2.88 13.20
C SER A 24 10.85 -3.98 12.14
N LEU A 25 10.25 -3.79 10.95
CA LEU A 25 10.30 -4.78 9.87
C LEU A 25 11.69 -4.78 9.21
N ASN A 26 12.49 -5.80 9.51
CA ASN A 26 13.82 -5.99 8.96
C ASN A 26 14.08 -7.47 8.62
N GLU A 27 14.31 -7.78 7.34
CA GLU A 27 14.58 -9.16 6.90
C GLU A 27 15.94 -9.69 7.40
N SER A 28 16.91 -8.80 7.58
CA SER A 28 18.23 -9.14 8.14
C SER A 28 18.21 -9.34 9.66
N ASN A 29 17.10 -8.98 10.34
CA ASN A 29 16.91 -9.22 11.77
C ASN A 29 15.44 -9.61 12.09
N PRO A 30 14.99 -10.83 11.71
CA PRO A 30 13.59 -11.23 11.88
C PRO A 30 13.11 -11.25 13.33
N SER A 31 14.00 -11.49 14.30
CA SER A 31 13.68 -11.48 15.73
C SER A 31 13.42 -10.07 16.29
N GLY A 32 13.80 -9.03 15.55
CA GLY A 32 13.53 -7.64 15.91
C GLY A 32 12.12 -7.14 15.57
N LEU A 33 11.32 -7.93 14.84
CA LEU A 33 9.97 -7.56 14.45
C LEU A 33 9.07 -7.40 15.68
N LYS A 34 8.51 -6.20 15.83
CA LYS A 34 7.50 -5.91 16.86
C LYS A 34 6.11 -6.00 16.26
N THR A 35 5.26 -6.77 16.92
CA THR A 35 3.85 -6.92 16.57
C THR A 35 3.00 -6.36 17.69
N ASN A 36 2.04 -5.53 17.35
CA ASN A 36 0.99 -5.11 18.28
C ASN A 36 -0.14 -6.15 18.32
N PHE A 37 -0.40 -6.83 17.20
CA PHE A 37 -1.44 -7.82 17.09
C PHE A 37 -1.10 -8.90 16.05
N VAL A 38 -1.45 -10.15 16.36
CA VAL A 38 -1.38 -11.28 15.45
C VAL A 38 -2.73 -11.98 15.51
N SER A 39 -3.40 -12.12 14.37
CA SER A 39 -4.74 -12.70 14.34
C SER A 39 -4.73 -14.23 14.44
N SER A 40 -5.69 -14.77 15.20
CA SER A 40 -6.09 -16.18 15.14
C SER A 40 -7.04 -16.48 13.98
N GLU A 41 -7.66 -15.45 13.40
CA GLU A 41 -8.59 -15.58 12.29
C GLU A 41 -7.87 -15.68 10.95
N LYS A 42 -8.53 -16.32 9.99
CA LYS A 42 -8.02 -16.42 8.62
C LYS A 42 -8.11 -15.09 7.88
N PRO A 43 -7.28 -14.85 6.85
CA PRO A 43 -7.39 -13.65 6.01
C PRO A 43 -8.81 -13.42 5.45
N SER A 44 -9.48 -14.48 4.99
CA SER A 44 -10.86 -14.42 4.47
C SER A 44 -11.89 -13.91 5.49
N TYR A 45 -11.66 -14.10 6.79
CA TYR A 45 -12.56 -13.59 7.83
C TYR A 45 -12.69 -12.07 7.73
N TYR A 46 -11.58 -11.36 7.63
CA TYR A 46 -11.55 -9.90 7.54
C TYR A 46 -12.12 -9.39 6.22
N ALA A 47 -11.80 -10.06 5.10
CA ALA A 47 -12.38 -9.72 3.80
C ALA A 47 -13.92 -9.83 3.80
N ASN A 48 -14.46 -10.90 4.40
CA ASN A 48 -15.91 -11.07 4.56
C ASN A 48 -16.52 -10.02 5.50
N LEU A 49 -15.82 -9.66 6.57
CA LEU A 49 -16.25 -8.59 7.47
C LEU A 49 -16.35 -7.26 6.72
N TYR A 50 -15.34 -6.91 5.92
CA TYR A 50 -15.33 -5.66 5.15
C TYR A 50 -16.45 -5.65 4.11
N LYS A 51 -16.69 -6.79 3.45
CA LYS A 51 -17.80 -7.00 2.52
C LYS A 51 -19.15 -6.81 3.19
N GLN A 52 -19.37 -7.39 4.36
CA GLN A 52 -20.61 -7.28 5.13
C GLN A 52 -20.97 -5.81 5.40
N TYR A 53 -19.97 -4.97 5.68
CA TYR A 53 -20.15 -3.54 5.92
C TYR A 53 -19.94 -2.66 4.68
N ASN A 54 -19.75 -3.25 3.51
CA ASN A 54 -19.51 -2.57 2.23
C ASN A 54 -18.40 -1.50 2.30
N LEU A 55 -17.27 -1.85 2.93
CA LEU A 55 -16.13 -0.95 3.14
C LEU A 55 -15.24 -0.86 1.89
N THR A 56 -15.73 -0.21 0.84
CA THR A 56 -15.03 -0.06 -0.45
C THR A 56 -13.73 0.73 -0.31
N GLY A 57 -12.69 0.37 -1.09
CA GLY A 57 -11.35 0.93 -0.96
C GLY A 57 -10.54 0.34 0.20
N ALA A 58 -11.04 -0.74 0.82
CA ALA A 58 -10.26 -1.59 1.69
C ALA A 58 -9.12 -2.25 0.90
N HIS A 59 -8.00 -2.51 1.58
CA HIS A 59 -6.80 -3.00 0.92
C HIS A 59 -6.14 -4.14 1.69
N VAL A 60 -5.45 -5.00 0.94
CA VAL A 60 -4.61 -6.08 1.43
C VAL A 60 -3.16 -5.70 1.10
N ILE A 61 -2.27 -5.72 2.09
CA ILE A 61 -0.85 -5.38 1.89
C ILE A 61 0.01 -6.59 2.23
N LYS A 62 0.79 -7.05 1.24
CA LYS A 62 1.75 -8.12 1.41
C LYS A 62 3.06 -7.57 1.95
N LEU A 63 3.30 -7.78 3.23
CA LEU A 63 4.54 -7.42 3.91
C LEU A 63 5.52 -8.58 3.79
N GLY A 64 6.45 -8.48 2.83
CA GLY A 64 7.44 -9.53 2.60
C GLY A 64 6.88 -10.75 1.86
N HIS A 65 7.54 -11.88 2.03
CA HIS A 65 7.39 -13.08 1.21
C HIS A 65 6.28 -14.00 1.78
N GLY A 66 5.82 -14.98 0.99
CA GLY A 66 4.91 -16.02 1.48
C GLY A 66 3.47 -15.56 1.78
N ASN A 67 3.04 -14.46 1.17
CA ASN A 67 1.71 -13.87 1.41
C ASN A 67 0.71 -14.12 0.26
N ASP A 68 1.15 -14.68 -0.87
CA ASP A 68 0.34 -14.68 -2.09
C ASP A 68 -0.94 -15.52 -1.96
N GLU A 69 -0.87 -16.71 -1.36
CA GLU A 69 -2.04 -17.55 -1.11
C GLU A 69 -3.03 -16.88 -0.14
N ALA A 70 -2.54 -16.25 0.92
CA ALA A 70 -3.37 -15.51 1.88
C ALA A 70 -4.02 -14.28 1.22
N ALA A 71 -3.32 -13.60 0.32
CA ALA A 71 -3.88 -12.50 -0.46
C ALA A 71 -4.97 -12.99 -1.41
N LYS A 72 -4.73 -14.09 -2.15
CA LYS A 72 -5.73 -14.72 -3.03
C LYS A 72 -6.96 -15.18 -2.23
N GLU A 73 -6.79 -15.69 -1.02
CA GLU A 73 -7.89 -16.02 -0.10
C GLU A 73 -8.74 -14.78 0.25
N CYS A 74 -8.13 -13.63 0.56
CA CYS A 74 -8.86 -12.37 0.78
C CYS A 74 -9.65 -11.94 -0.47
N LEU A 75 -8.99 -11.91 -1.63
CA LEU A 75 -9.60 -11.45 -2.88
C LEU A 75 -10.77 -12.34 -3.31
N ALA A 76 -10.65 -13.66 -3.13
CA ALA A 76 -11.73 -14.61 -3.43
C ALA A 76 -12.96 -14.44 -2.51
N ALA A 77 -12.77 -14.00 -1.26
CA ALA A 77 -13.88 -13.76 -0.33
C ALA A 77 -14.73 -12.54 -0.74
N TRP A 78 -14.09 -11.52 -1.34
CA TRP A 78 -14.79 -10.35 -1.87
C TRP A 78 -14.27 -9.95 -3.27
N PRO A 79 -14.72 -10.64 -4.33
CA PRO A 79 -14.30 -10.34 -5.69
C PRO A 79 -14.60 -8.90 -6.08
N GLY A 80 -13.58 -8.18 -6.55
CA GLY A 80 -13.67 -6.78 -6.94
C GLY A 80 -13.88 -5.79 -5.79
N GLY A 81 -13.75 -6.21 -4.53
CA GLY A 81 -13.97 -5.36 -3.36
C GLY A 81 -12.72 -4.87 -2.64
N LEU A 82 -11.56 -5.45 -2.95
CA LEU A 82 -10.29 -5.20 -2.26
C LEU A 82 -9.21 -4.75 -3.23
N GLN A 83 -8.41 -3.78 -2.81
CA GLN A 83 -7.17 -3.39 -3.49
C GLN A 83 -5.99 -4.23 -2.95
N ILE A 84 -4.95 -4.46 -3.74
CA ILE A 84 -3.81 -5.31 -3.35
C ILE A 84 -2.46 -4.63 -3.58
N GLY A 85 -1.63 -4.59 -2.55
CA GLY A 85 -0.28 -4.04 -2.58
C GLY A 85 0.79 -5.00 -2.06
N GLY A 86 2.05 -4.60 -2.23
CA GLY A 86 3.24 -5.36 -1.79
C GLY A 86 3.82 -6.25 -2.89
N GLY A 87 4.93 -5.79 -3.49
CA GLY A 87 5.62 -6.52 -4.56
C GLY A 87 4.89 -6.51 -5.91
N ILE A 88 4.05 -5.51 -6.17
CA ILE A 88 3.39 -5.34 -7.47
C ILE A 88 4.40 -4.83 -8.51
N THR A 89 4.37 -5.42 -9.70
CA THR A 89 5.18 -5.05 -10.86
C THR A 89 4.33 -5.08 -12.14
N LEU A 90 4.85 -4.58 -13.26
CA LEU A 90 4.16 -4.64 -14.56
C LEU A 90 3.85 -6.08 -15.01
N GLU A 91 4.72 -7.02 -14.64
CA GLU A 91 4.61 -8.43 -15.01
C GLU A 91 3.47 -9.13 -14.27
N ASN A 92 3.25 -8.80 -12.98
CA ASN A 92 2.27 -9.48 -12.13
C ASN A 92 0.95 -8.70 -11.92
N ALA A 93 0.88 -7.43 -12.30
CA ALA A 93 -0.30 -6.59 -12.02
C ALA A 93 -1.61 -7.21 -12.57
N GLU A 94 -1.57 -7.73 -13.79
CA GLU A 94 -2.74 -8.36 -14.42
C GLU A 94 -3.13 -9.68 -13.75
N GLU A 95 -2.17 -10.45 -13.22
CA GLU A 95 -2.46 -11.65 -12.44
C GLU A 95 -3.30 -11.30 -11.21
N TRP A 96 -2.96 -10.24 -10.50
CA TRP A 96 -3.69 -9.80 -9.32
C TRP A 96 -5.09 -9.29 -9.62
N LEU A 97 -5.26 -8.58 -10.74
CA LEU A 97 -6.59 -8.17 -11.21
C LEU A 97 -7.44 -9.39 -11.60
N ASN A 98 -6.86 -10.37 -12.31
CA ASN A 98 -7.51 -11.63 -12.65
C ASN A 98 -7.83 -12.48 -11.40
N ALA A 99 -7.04 -12.34 -10.34
CA ALA A 99 -7.32 -12.90 -9.02
C ALA A 99 -8.40 -12.11 -8.24
N SER A 100 -9.19 -11.28 -8.93
CA SER A 100 -10.32 -10.51 -8.40
C SER A 100 -9.96 -9.30 -7.52
N ALA A 101 -8.76 -8.75 -7.63
CA ALA A 101 -8.48 -7.44 -7.05
C ALA A 101 -9.27 -6.34 -7.77
N GLU A 102 -9.78 -5.37 -7.02
CA GLU A 102 -10.42 -4.17 -7.56
C GLU A 102 -9.40 -3.30 -8.31
N LYS A 103 -8.25 -3.07 -7.65
CA LYS A 103 -7.11 -2.26 -8.07
C LYS A 103 -5.82 -2.83 -7.51
N ILE A 104 -4.70 -2.48 -8.12
CA ILE A 104 -3.36 -2.72 -7.57
C ILE A 104 -2.83 -1.47 -6.87
N ILE A 105 -2.00 -1.67 -5.86
CA ILE A 105 -1.28 -0.63 -5.12
C ILE A 105 0.21 -0.80 -5.40
N VAL A 106 0.84 0.23 -5.97
CA VAL A 106 2.24 0.18 -6.43
C VAL A 106 3.08 1.28 -5.80
N THR A 107 4.30 0.91 -5.38
CA THR A 107 5.28 1.81 -4.74
C THR A 107 6.69 1.52 -5.26
N SER A 108 7.41 0.56 -4.65
CA SER A 108 8.83 0.28 -4.95
C SER A 108 9.14 0.04 -6.43
N TYR A 109 8.20 -0.53 -7.20
CA TYR A 109 8.39 -0.74 -8.64
C TYR A 109 8.59 0.57 -9.41
N LEU A 110 8.00 1.68 -8.96
CA LEU A 110 8.14 2.98 -9.60
C LEU A 110 9.50 3.65 -9.32
N PHE A 111 10.32 3.09 -8.42
CA PHE A 111 11.56 3.70 -7.96
C PHE A 111 12.78 2.78 -8.11
N PRO A 112 13.14 2.32 -9.33
CA PRO A 112 14.40 1.60 -9.52
C PRO A 112 15.58 2.43 -9.01
N ASP A 113 16.45 1.81 -8.21
CA ASP A 113 17.60 2.48 -7.56
C ASP A 113 17.22 3.74 -6.76
N ALA A 114 16.02 3.74 -6.18
CA ALA A 114 15.43 4.88 -5.45
C ALA A 114 15.21 6.13 -6.31
N LYS A 115 15.09 5.97 -7.64
CA LYS A 115 14.80 7.06 -8.58
C LYS A 115 13.47 6.89 -9.25
N PHE A 116 12.64 7.93 -9.26
CA PHE A 116 11.33 7.86 -9.90
C PHE A 116 11.43 7.54 -11.40
N SER A 117 10.66 6.55 -11.83
CA SER A 117 10.56 6.13 -13.23
C SER A 117 9.14 6.38 -13.74
N LEU A 118 8.96 7.53 -14.40
CA LEU A 118 7.70 7.86 -15.07
C LEU A 118 7.32 6.81 -16.11
N SER A 119 8.29 6.28 -16.86
CA SER A 119 8.03 5.25 -17.87
C SER A 119 7.38 4.00 -17.27
N ARG A 120 7.82 3.53 -16.09
CA ARG A 120 7.20 2.38 -15.42
C ARG A 120 5.74 2.64 -15.03
N LEU A 121 5.42 3.85 -14.57
CA LEU A 121 4.05 4.23 -14.25
C LEU A 121 3.19 4.32 -15.51
N GLN A 122 3.73 4.90 -16.59
CA GLN A 122 3.08 4.97 -17.89
C GLN A 122 2.80 3.59 -18.48
N ASP A 123 3.78 2.68 -18.44
CA ASP A 123 3.65 1.31 -18.93
C ASP A 123 2.58 0.55 -18.15
N LEU A 124 2.55 0.71 -16.82
CA LEU A 124 1.53 0.10 -15.98
C LEU A 124 0.14 0.65 -16.31
N SER A 125 0.02 1.97 -16.41
CA SER A 125 -1.23 2.66 -16.75
C SER A 125 -1.75 2.28 -18.14
N ALA A 126 -0.86 2.17 -19.12
CA ALA A 126 -1.18 1.72 -20.46
C ALA A 126 -1.63 0.25 -20.49
N LYS A 127 -1.03 -0.61 -19.65
CA LYS A 127 -1.34 -2.05 -19.62
C LYS A 127 -2.67 -2.36 -18.95
N ILE A 128 -2.96 -1.77 -17.79
CA ILE A 128 -4.11 -2.16 -16.95
C ILE A 128 -5.15 -1.05 -16.74
N GLY A 129 -4.92 0.14 -17.29
CA GLY A 129 -5.79 1.30 -17.11
C GLY A 129 -5.52 2.04 -15.79
N LYS A 130 -5.53 3.38 -15.83
CA LYS A 130 -5.24 4.21 -14.64
C LYS A 130 -6.25 4.02 -13.51
N GLU A 131 -7.49 3.68 -13.84
CA GLU A 131 -8.58 3.39 -12.90
C GLU A 131 -8.32 2.16 -12.03
N LYS A 132 -7.39 1.31 -12.44
CA LYS A 132 -6.95 0.12 -11.70
C LYS A 132 -5.70 0.33 -10.87
N ILE A 133 -5.15 1.54 -10.85
CA ILE A 133 -3.90 1.86 -10.18
C ILE A 133 -4.15 2.79 -8.99
N VAL A 134 -3.57 2.40 -7.86
CA VAL A 134 -3.35 3.22 -6.67
C VAL A 134 -1.84 3.35 -6.49
N VAL A 135 -1.35 4.57 -6.33
CA VAL A 135 0.07 4.80 -6.00
C VAL A 135 0.17 4.95 -4.49
N ASP A 136 0.97 4.08 -3.85
CA ASP A 136 1.27 4.24 -2.43
C ASP A 136 2.47 5.18 -2.26
N ILE A 137 2.23 6.25 -1.51
CA ILE A 137 3.16 7.34 -1.23
C ILE A 137 3.47 7.25 0.26
N SER A 138 4.47 6.42 0.55
CA SER A 138 5.01 6.29 1.89
C SER A 138 5.97 7.45 2.16
N CYS A 139 5.60 8.38 3.04
CA CYS A 139 6.32 9.62 3.29
C CYS A 139 7.22 9.53 4.52
N ARG A 140 8.43 10.09 4.42
CA ARG A 140 9.29 10.40 5.57
C ARG A 140 9.70 11.87 5.57
N LYS A 141 9.74 12.48 6.75
CA LYS A 141 10.15 13.87 6.88
C LYS A 141 11.68 14.00 6.83
N LYS A 142 12.20 14.87 5.97
CA LYS A 142 13.62 15.21 5.86
C LYS A 142 13.77 16.70 5.54
N ASN A 143 14.49 17.43 6.39
CA ASN A 143 14.75 18.86 6.21
C ASN A 143 13.48 19.70 5.92
N ASN A 144 12.41 19.48 6.70
CA ASN A 144 11.08 20.10 6.52
C ASN A 144 10.37 19.81 5.19
N LYS A 145 10.77 18.75 4.50
CA LYS A 145 10.09 18.23 3.30
C LYS A 145 9.69 16.79 3.51
N TRP A 146 8.68 16.32 2.80
CA TRP A 146 8.29 14.92 2.78
C TRP A 146 8.86 14.26 1.54
N ILE A 147 9.63 13.21 1.75
CA ILE A 147 10.28 12.44 0.69
C ILE A 147 9.62 11.07 0.63
N ILE A 148 9.35 10.59 -0.59
CA ILE A 148 8.83 9.24 -0.78
C ILE A 148 9.90 8.24 -0.35
N ALA A 149 9.51 7.30 0.51
CA ALA A 149 10.30 6.20 1.00
C ALA A 149 9.80 4.89 0.41
N MET A 150 10.72 4.01 0.04
CA MET A 150 10.43 2.69 -0.52
C MET A 150 11.08 1.59 0.32
N ASN A 151 10.86 0.33 -0.09
CA ASN A 151 11.43 -0.86 0.56
C ASN A 151 11.13 -0.92 2.06
N LYS A 152 9.83 -0.90 2.40
CA LYS A 152 9.36 -0.90 3.79
C LYS A 152 9.94 0.29 4.58
N TRP A 153 9.89 1.47 3.97
CA TRP A 153 10.31 2.74 4.55
C TRP A 153 11.80 2.87 4.86
N GLN A 154 12.65 2.00 4.31
CA GLN A 154 14.09 1.97 4.61
C GLN A 154 14.91 2.85 3.67
N THR A 155 14.44 3.10 2.45
CA THR A 155 15.18 3.83 1.42
C THR A 155 14.43 5.09 1.02
N LEU A 156 15.03 6.27 1.20
CA LEU A 156 14.49 7.52 0.66
C LEU A 156 14.78 7.61 -0.84
N THR A 157 13.79 8.08 -1.60
CA THR A 157 13.89 8.29 -3.05
C THR A 157 14.31 9.72 -3.38
N ASP A 158 14.44 10.02 -4.67
CA ASP A 158 14.68 11.37 -5.19
C ASP A 158 13.40 12.21 -5.37
N MET A 159 12.23 11.67 -5.01
CA MET A 159 10.95 12.34 -5.21
C MET A 159 10.42 12.94 -3.91
N GLU A 160 10.24 14.26 -3.92
CA GLU A 160 9.54 15.03 -2.90
C GLU A 160 8.01 14.91 -3.10
N VAL A 161 7.26 14.90 -2.01
CA VAL A 161 5.80 14.95 -2.02
C VAL A 161 5.35 16.42 -1.97
N ASN A 162 4.75 16.87 -3.06
CA ASN A 162 4.20 18.21 -3.26
C ASN A 162 3.14 18.19 -4.39
N GLU A 163 2.48 19.33 -4.62
CA GLU A 163 1.44 19.48 -5.64
C GLU A 163 1.89 19.02 -7.05
N GLU A 164 3.07 19.44 -7.52
CA GLU A 164 3.61 19.07 -8.84
C GLU A 164 3.80 17.55 -8.98
N SER A 165 4.36 16.93 -7.94
CA SER A 165 4.58 15.47 -7.91
C SER A 165 3.26 14.70 -7.92
N LEU A 166 2.26 15.18 -7.18
CA LEU A 166 0.93 14.56 -7.10
C LEU A 166 0.16 14.75 -8.40
N GLU A 167 0.22 15.93 -9.01
CA GLU A 167 -0.37 16.20 -10.31
C GLU A 167 0.22 15.27 -11.38
N LEU A 168 1.55 15.14 -11.43
CA LEU A 168 2.23 14.21 -12.34
C LEU A 168 1.73 12.78 -12.18
N LEU A 169 1.70 12.24 -10.95
CA LEU A 169 1.25 10.88 -10.69
C LEU A 169 -0.24 10.67 -11.01
N SER A 170 -1.08 11.68 -10.74
CA SER A 170 -2.54 11.62 -10.92
C SER A 170 -2.97 11.40 -12.38
N ASN A 171 -2.10 11.72 -13.34
CA ASN A 171 -2.34 11.45 -14.75
C ASN A 171 -2.45 9.95 -15.05
N TYR A 172 -1.83 9.10 -14.22
CA TYR A 172 -1.63 7.67 -14.50
C TYR A 172 -2.21 6.73 -13.43
N CYS A 173 -2.72 7.26 -12.33
CA CYS A 173 -3.43 6.50 -11.31
C CYS A 173 -4.80 7.14 -10.97
N SER A 174 -5.61 6.43 -10.19
CA SER A 174 -6.93 6.91 -9.78
C SER A 174 -7.01 7.32 -8.31
N GLU A 175 -6.09 6.84 -7.48
CA GLU A 175 -6.05 7.13 -6.06
C GLU A 175 -4.61 7.15 -5.55
N PHE A 176 -4.40 7.89 -4.45
CA PHE A 176 -3.19 7.84 -3.65
C PHE A 176 -3.48 7.14 -2.33
N LEU A 177 -2.58 6.26 -1.91
CA LEU A 177 -2.54 5.72 -0.56
C LEU A 177 -1.35 6.36 0.16
N ILE A 178 -1.60 7.24 1.13
CA ILE A 178 -0.53 8.05 1.73
C ILE A 178 -0.28 7.57 3.15
N HIS A 179 0.97 7.21 3.43
CA HIS A 179 1.40 6.71 4.74
C HIS A 179 2.45 7.62 5.34
N ALA A 180 2.25 8.06 6.58
CA ALA A 180 3.28 8.74 7.35
C ALA A 180 4.16 7.68 8.05
N ALA A 181 5.25 7.29 7.40
CA ALA A 181 6.10 6.17 7.84
C ALA A 181 6.71 6.40 9.24
N ASP A 182 6.92 7.65 9.64
CA ASP A 182 7.52 8.02 10.91
C ASP A 182 6.58 7.76 12.12
N VAL A 183 5.27 7.69 11.90
CA VAL A 183 4.25 7.48 12.96
C VAL A 183 3.45 6.18 12.82
N GLU A 184 3.78 5.37 11.82
CA GLU A 184 3.05 4.14 11.50
C GLU A 184 3.15 3.08 12.62
N GLY A 185 1.99 2.59 13.04
CA GLY A 185 1.87 1.57 14.10
C GLY A 185 2.10 2.11 15.52
N LEU A 186 2.32 3.41 15.71
CA LEU A 186 2.47 4.05 17.02
C LEU A 186 1.15 4.41 17.69
N CYS A 187 0.03 4.35 16.96
CA CYS A 187 -1.31 4.70 17.43
C CYS A 187 -1.41 6.14 17.98
N GLN A 188 -0.70 7.09 17.37
CA GLN A 188 -0.65 8.51 17.78
C GLN A 188 -1.50 9.46 16.92
N GLY A 189 -2.31 8.90 16.00
CA GLY A 189 -3.08 9.69 15.03
C GLY A 189 -2.35 9.85 13.70
N ILE A 190 -2.94 10.65 12.80
CA ILE A 190 -2.36 10.99 11.50
C ILE A 190 -1.30 12.09 11.64
N ASP A 191 -0.38 12.18 10.68
CA ASP A 191 0.52 13.33 10.53
C ASP A 191 -0.24 14.47 9.83
N SER A 192 -0.74 15.42 10.60
CA SER A 192 -1.50 16.56 10.07
C SER A 192 -0.66 17.47 9.17
N GLU A 193 0.64 17.63 9.45
CA GLU A 193 1.51 18.49 8.63
C GLU A 193 1.71 17.88 7.24
N LEU A 194 1.82 16.55 7.16
CA LEU A 194 1.83 15.84 5.88
C LEU A 194 0.52 16.05 5.11
N VAL A 195 -0.63 16.03 5.78
CA VAL A 195 -1.93 16.26 5.12
C VAL A 195 -2.07 17.69 4.60
N GLU A 196 -1.55 18.67 5.32
CA GLU A 196 -1.57 20.08 4.88
C GLU A 196 -0.65 20.37 3.69
N CYS A 197 0.33 19.51 3.39
CA CYS A 197 1.26 19.71 2.28
C CYS A 197 0.79 19.12 0.94
N MET A 198 -0.41 18.52 0.90
CA MET A 198 -0.99 17.85 -0.27
C MET A 198 -2.00 18.70 -1.02
#